data_AF-A0A8C1DJI1-F1
#
_entry.id   AF-A0A8C1DJI1-F1
#
_cell.length_a   1.000
_cell.length_b   1.000
_cell.length_c   1.000
_cell.angle_alpha   90.00
_cell.angle_beta   90.00
_cell.angle_gamma   90.00
#
_symmetry.space_group_name_H-M   'P 1'
#
loop_
_entity.id
_entity.type
_entity.pdbx_description
1 polymer ?
#
loop_
_entity_poly.entity_id
_entity_poly.type
_entity_poly.pdbx_seq_one_letter_code
_entity_poly.pdbx_strand_id
1 'polypeptide(L)'
;MNPWDPITYTVTPAAKILARCVTSGTMTQEELDALPQDSEVFSTSLLEAEQLNRIGHDLDQANLDLELLKLERDSADVTHTHYLSQRYASLQQFTSHLQEVLREHTVLRERLTKPLCQQNLPIHADLHRYVVELMGMVVEFIQNLEVKIKMVQAIPKTGHYWSNLNGAITQLLAQVTEVENLYRQVLKRRGHPSTNIKDMSS
;
A
#
# COMPACT_ATOMS: atom_id res chain seq x y z
N MET A 1 -29.97 1.94 -61.27
CA MET A 1 -31.02 1.65 -60.27
C MET A 1 -30.47 0.59 -59.35
N ASN A 2 -30.37 0.89 -58.05
CA ASN A 2 -29.72 0.04 -57.06
C ASN A 2 -30.75 -0.99 -56.53
N PRO A 3 -30.42 -2.29 -56.38
CA PRO A 3 -31.37 -3.32 -55.94
C PRO A 3 -31.76 -3.27 -54.46
N TRP A 4 -31.20 -2.32 -53.69
CA TRP A 4 -31.21 -2.29 -52.22
C TRP A 4 -31.90 -1.07 -51.63
N ASP A 5 -32.71 -0.34 -52.40
CA ASP A 5 -33.61 0.63 -51.79
C ASP A 5 -34.66 -0.13 -50.97
N PRO A 6 -34.86 0.20 -49.67
CA PRO A 6 -35.95 -0.37 -48.89
C PRO A 6 -37.24 -0.07 -49.65
N ILE A 7 -37.96 -1.12 -50.04
CA ILE A 7 -39.31 -0.97 -50.57
C ILE A 7 -40.08 -0.25 -49.47
N THR A 8 -40.35 1.04 -49.70
CA THR A 8 -41.14 1.87 -48.82
C THR A 8 -42.40 1.06 -48.56
N TYR A 9 -42.65 0.65 -47.31
CA TYR A 9 -43.76 -0.20 -46.92
C TYR A 9 -45.08 0.50 -47.26
N THR A 10 -45.49 0.42 -48.52
CA THR A 10 -46.81 0.80 -48.96
C THR A 10 -47.71 -0.31 -48.51
N VAL A 11 -48.42 -0.08 -47.41
CA VAL A 11 -49.55 -0.90 -46.98
C VAL A 11 -50.34 -1.27 -48.23
N THR A 12 -50.34 -2.57 -48.56
CA THR A 12 -50.95 -3.08 -49.79
C THR A 12 -52.39 -2.57 -49.88
N PRO A 13 -52.91 -2.20 -51.07
CA PRO A 13 -54.29 -1.70 -51.19
C PRO A 13 -55.33 -2.60 -50.50
N ALA A 14 -55.11 -3.92 -50.52
CA ALA A 14 -55.89 -4.90 -49.76
C ALA A 14 -55.83 -4.67 -48.24
N ALA A 15 -54.65 -4.46 -47.67
CA ALA A 15 -54.48 -4.16 -46.24
C ALA A 15 -55.16 -2.84 -45.83
N LYS A 16 -55.20 -1.83 -46.71
CA LYS A 16 -55.95 -0.58 -46.47
C LYS A 16 -57.47 -0.81 -46.45
N ILE A 17 -57.98 -1.70 -47.29
CA ILE A 17 -59.40 -2.06 -47.32
C ILE A 17 -59.76 -2.86 -46.06
N LEU A 18 -58.96 -3.85 -45.69
CA LEU A 18 -59.16 -4.64 -44.46
C LEU A 18 -59.12 -3.74 -43.22
N ALA A 19 -58.17 -2.82 -43.13
CA ALA A 19 -58.12 -1.83 -42.05
C ALA A 19 -59.38 -0.94 -42.00
N ARG A 20 -59.97 -0.59 -43.15
CA ARG A 20 -61.25 0.13 -43.22
C ARG A 20 -62.42 -0.73 -42.75
N CYS A 21 -62.43 -2.03 -43.04
CA CYS A 21 -63.48 -2.94 -42.58
C CYS A 21 -63.42 -3.15 -41.06
N VAL A 22 -62.21 -3.21 -40.49
CA VAL A 22 -62.02 -3.27 -39.03
C VAL A 22 -62.46 -1.99 -38.35
N THR A 23 -62.05 -0.83 -38.87
CA THR A 23 -62.46 0.48 -38.31
C THR A 23 -63.94 0.80 -38.48
N SER A 24 -64.59 0.23 -39.51
CA SER A 24 -66.05 0.37 -39.72
C SER A 24 -66.88 -0.61 -38.88
N GLY A 25 -66.24 -1.47 -38.07
CA GLY A 25 -66.91 -2.45 -37.20
C GLY A 25 -67.56 -3.61 -37.96
N THR A 26 -67.27 -3.77 -39.24
CA THR A 26 -67.81 -4.86 -40.08
C THR A 26 -67.09 -6.20 -39.89
N MET A 27 -65.89 -6.15 -39.28
CA MET A 27 -65.07 -7.30 -38.93
C MET A 27 -64.22 -6.92 -37.71
N THR A 28 -63.98 -7.81 -36.75
CA THR A 28 -63.10 -7.49 -35.61
C THR A 28 -61.64 -7.86 -35.91
N GLN A 29 -60.70 -7.23 -35.19
CA GLN A 29 -59.28 -7.55 -35.34
C GLN A 29 -59.01 -9.00 -34.92
N GLU A 30 -59.70 -9.52 -33.90
CA GLU A 30 -59.53 -10.91 -33.47
C GLU A 30 -60.04 -11.90 -34.52
N GLU A 31 -61.12 -11.59 -35.25
CA GLU A 31 -61.63 -12.42 -36.35
C GLU A 31 -60.66 -12.45 -37.54
N LEU A 32 -59.95 -11.34 -37.80
CA LEU A 32 -58.96 -11.25 -38.87
C LEU A 32 -57.70 -12.06 -38.53
N ASP A 33 -57.25 -11.97 -37.28
CA ASP A 33 -56.05 -12.67 -36.80
C ASP A 33 -56.31 -14.17 -36.53
N ALA A 34 -57.58 -14.58 -36.38
CA ALA A 34 -57.99 -15.98 -36.20
C ALA A 34 -58.22 -16.76 -37.50
N LEU A 35 -58.07 -16.13 -38.67
CA LEU A 35 -58.23 -16.81 -39.96
C LEU A 35 -57.15 -17.90 -40.12
N PRO A 36 -57.53 -19.15 -40.46
CA PRO A 36 -56.56 -20.18 -40.76
C PRO A 36 -55.68 -19.75 -41.94
N GLN A 37 -54.36 -19.68 -41.72
CA GLN A 37 -53.39 -19.62 -42.80
C GLN A 37 -53.33 -21.00 -43.46
N ASP A 38 -54.30 -21.32 -44.31
CA ASP A 38 -54.35 -22.59 -45.02
C ASP A 38 -53.10 -22.73 -45.91
N SER A 39 -52.26 -23.70 -45.56
CA SER A 39 -50.96 -23.98 -46.19
C SER A 39 -51.06 -24.40 -47.66
N GLU A 40 -52.26 -24.70 -48.17
CA GLU A 40 -52.48 -25.22 -49.52
C GLU A 40 -52.72 -24.12 -50.57
N VAL A 41 -52.89 -22.85 -50.17
CA VAL A 41 -53.21 -21.72 -51.08
C VAL A 41 -51.94 -21.02 -51.62
N PHE A 42 -50.81 -21.19 -50.94
CA PHE A 42 -49.56 -20.50 -51.27
C PHE A 42 -48.53 -21.44 -51.91
N SER A 43 -47.71 -20.93 -52.83
CA SER A 43 -46.64 -21.73 -53.45
C SER A 43 -45.62 -22.19 -52.40
N THR A 44 -45.06 -23.40 -52.55
CA THR A 44 -44.05 -23.97 -51.62
C THR A 44 -42.88 -23.01 -51.35
N SER A 45 -42.47 -22.24 -52.37
CA SER A 45 -41.45 -21.20 -52.27
C SER A 45 -41.81 -20.04 -51.32
N LEU A 46 -43.09 -19.70 -51.19
CA LEU A 46 -43.53 -18.65 -50.27
C LEU A 46 -43.51 -19.16 -48.82
N LEU A 47 -43.90 -20.41 -48.61
CA LEU A 47 -43.88 -21.04 -47.29
C LEU A 47 -42.45 -21.23 -46.77
N GLU A 48 -41.52 -21.64 -47.64
CA GLU A 48 -40.08 -21.68 -47.32
C GLU A 48 -39.51 -20.29 -47.02
N ALA A 49 -39.90 -19.26 -47.79
CA ALA A 49 -39.48 -17.89 -47.53
C ALA A 49 -40.06 -17.33 -46.22
N GLU A 50 -41.30 -17.68 -45.87
CA GLU A 50 -41.90 -17.31 -44.59
C GLU A 50 -41.18 -18.00 -43.42
N GLN A 51 -40.87 -19.30 -43.55
CA GLN A 51 -40.09 -20.04 -42.54
C GLN A 51 -38.69 -19.44 -42.35
N LEU A 52 -37.99 -19.10 -43.44
CA LEU A 52 -36.70 -18.42 -43.37
C LEU A 52 -36.80 -17.04 -42.73
N ASN A 53 -37.86 -16.28 -43.03
CA ASN A 53 -38.10 -14.98 -42.38
C ASN A 53 -38.39 -15.14 -40.88
N ARG A 54 -39.15 -16.16 -40.48
CA ARG A 54 -39.38 -16.46 -39.05
C ARG A 54 -38.07 -16.80 -38.34
N ILE A 55 -37.27 -17.70 -38.91
CA ILE A 55 -35.95 -18.06 -38.36
C ILE A 55 -35.01 -16.84 -38.33
N GLY A 56 -35.04 -16.00 -39.37
CA GLY A 56 -34.27 -14.75 -39.42
C GLY A 56 -34.68 -13.79 -38.30
N HIS A 57 -35.99 -13.63 -38.08
CA HIS A 57 -36.51 -12.81 -37.01
C HIS A 57 -36.10 -13.35 -35.62
N ASP A 58 -36.18 -14.67 -35.41
CA ASP A 58 -35.75 -15.31 -34.17
C ASP A 58 -34.23 -15.11 -33.93
N LEU A 59 -33.43 -15.18 -34.99
CA LEU A 59 -31.98 -14.92 -34.93
C LEU A 59 -31.69 -13.46 -34.54
N ASP A 60 -32.39 -12.50 -35.17
CA ASP A 60 -32.23 -11.08 -34.88
C ASP A 60 -32.62 -10.78 -33.42
N GLN A 61 -33.72 -11.37 -32.94
CA GLN A 61 -34.16 -11.25 -31.55
C GLN A 61 -33.12 -11.83 -30.58
N ALA A 62 -32.63 -13.04 -30.84
CA ALA A 62 -31.60 -13.67 -30.01
C ALA A 62 -30.29 -12.86 -30.02
N ASN A 63 -29.93 -12.25 -31.16
CA ASN A 63 -28.76 -11.40 -31.26
C ASN A 63 -28.92 -10.12 -30.42
N LEU A 64 -30.11 -9.51 -30.46
CA LEU A 64 -30.42 -8.35 -29.62
C LEU A 64 -30.33 -8.68 -28.12
N ASP A 65 -30.90 -9.81 -27.70
CA ASP A 65 -30.83 -10.26 -26.31
C ASP A 65 -29.37 -10.50 -25.86
N LEU A 66 -28.54 -11.04 -26.76
CA LEU A 66 -27.11 -11.23 -26.52
C LEU A 66 -26.39 -9.88 -26.35
N GLU A 67 -26.69 -8.89 -27.20
CA GLU A 67 -26.11 -7.54 -27.06
C GLU A 67 -26.54 -6.85 -25.76
N LEU A 68 -27.80 -7.01 -25.34
CA LEU A 68 -28.29 -6.48 -24.06
C LEU A 68 -27.53 -7.11 -22.88
N LEU A 69 -27.35 -8.42 -22.88
CA LEU A 69 -26.61 -9.12 -21.81
C LEU A 69 -25.12 -8.72 -21.78
N LYS A 70 -24.51 -8.51 -22.96
CA LYS A 70 -23.13 -7.98 -23.03
C LYS A 70 -23.05 -6.59 -22.42
N LEU A 71 -24.00 -5.72 -22.76
CA LEU A 71 -24.05 -4.35 -22.24
C LEU A 71 -24.27 -4.33 -20.72
N GLU A 72 -25.15 -5.18 -20.20
CA GLU A 72 -25.36 -5.33 -18.75
C GLU A 72 -24.07 -5.78 -18.05
N ARG A 73 -23.40 -6.81 -18.59
CA ARG A 73 -22.11 -7.27 -18.06
C ARG A 73 -21.05 -6.17 -18.10
N ASP A 74 -20.96 -5.42 -19.19
CA ASP A 74 -19.92 -4.38 -19.36
C ASP A 74 -20.18 -3.14 -18.50
N SER A 75 -21.44 -2.91 -18.10
CA SER A 75 -21.83 -1.83 -17.19
C SER A 75 -22.07 -2.30 -15.75
N ALA A 76 -21.83 -3.57 -15.46
CA ALA A 76 -22.10 -4.21 -14.18
C ALA A 76 -21.39 -3.53 -13.00
N ASP A 77 -20.19 -3.02 -13.23
CA ASP A 77 -19.34 -2.38 -12.23
C ASP A 77 -19.87 -1.03 -11.74
N VAL A 78 -20.66 -0.34 -12.57
CA VAL A 78 -21.27 0.98 -12.27
C VAL A 78 -22.78 0.93 -12.05
N THR A 79 -23.46 -0.16 -12.44
CA THR A 79 -24.91 -0.30 -12.28
C THR A 79 -25.29 -1.20 -11.11
N HIS A 80 -24.59 -2.32 -10.89
CA HIS A 80 -24.99 -3.27 -9.86
C HIS A 80 -24.48 -2.86 -8.47
N THR A 81 -25.39 -2.91 -7.51
CA THR A 81 -25.14 -2.59 -6.11
C THR A 81 -24.02 -3.43 -5.49
N HIS A 82 -23.86 -4.69 -5.92
CA HIS A 82 -22.80 -5.55 -5.39
C HIS A 82 -21.40 -4.96 -5.61
N TYR A 83 -21.05 -4.61 -6.86
CA TYR A 83 -19.74 -4.03 -7.19
C TYR A 83 -19.58 -2.62 -6.62
N LEU A 84 -20.63 -1.81 -6.68
CA LEU A 84 -20.64 -0.45 -6.12
C LEU A 84 -20.46 -0.46 -4.60
N SER A 85 -21.10 -1.37 -3.88
CA SER A 85 -21.05 -1.44 -2.42
C SER A 85 -19.64 -1.71 -1.90
N GLN A 86 -18.91 -2.61 -2.57
CA GLN A 86 -17.52 -2.90 -2.24
C GLN A 86 -16.63 -1.68 -2.50
N ARG A 87 -16.78 -1.02 -3.65
CA ARG A 87 -16.03 0.21 -3.98
C ARG A 87 -16.32 1.33 -3.00
N TYR A 88 -17.59 1.51 -2.63
CA TYR A 88 -18.04 2.49 -1.66
C TYR A 88 -17.44 2.21 -0.27
N ALA A 89 -17.46 0.95 0.18
CA ALA A 89 -16.87 0.57 1.47
C ALA A 89 -15.36 0.87 1.51
N SER A 90 -14.61 0.51 0.45
CA SER A 90 -13.18 0.84 0.37
C SER A 90 -12.92 2.34 0.36
N LEU A 91 -13.71 3.11 -0.41
CA LEU A 91 -13.58 4.57 -0.45
C LEU A 91 -13.91 5.19 0.92
N GLN A 92 -14.98 4.76 1.55
CA GLN A 92 -15.41 5.24 2.87
C GLN A 92 -14.35 4.94 3.93
N GLN A 93 -13.75 3.74 3.92
CA GLN A 93 -12.65 3.41 4.80
C GLN A 93 -11.46 4.32 4.58
N PHE A 94 -11.04 4.52 3.31
CA PHE A 94 -9.94 5.42 2.98
C PHE A 94 -10.21 6.87 3.41
N THR A 95 -11.40 7.40 3.14
CA THR A 95 -11.80 8.75 3.57
C THR A 95 -11.80 8.88 5.09
N SER A 96 -12.26 7.86 5.81
CA SER A 96 -12.27 7.85 7.28
C SER A 96 -10.84 7.89 7.84
N HIS A 97 -9.92 7.10 7.26
CA HIS A 97 -8.50 7.15 7.62
C HIS A 97 -7.89 8.53 7.34
N LEU A 98 -8.19 9.14 6.19
CA LEU A 98 -7.68 10.48 5.86
C LEU A 98 -8.17 11.54 6.86
N GLN A 99 -9.45 11.47 7.25
CA GLN A 99 -10.01 12.37 8.26
C GLN A 99 -9.30 12.22 9.62
N GLU A 100 -9.01 10.98 10.03
CA GLU A 100 -8.29 10.74 11.28
C GLU A 100 -6.86 11.28 11.23
N VAL A 101 -6.15 11.07 10.12
CA VAL A 101 -4.80 11.63 9.92
C VAL A 101 -4.82 13.16 9.97
N LEU A 102 -5.81 13.81 9.36
CA LEU A 102 -5.96 15.26 9.43
C LEU A 102 -6.25 15.75 10.86
N ARG A 103 -7.05 14.99 11.62
CA ARG A 103 -7.33 15.26 13.04
C ARG A 103 -6.06 15.13 13.88
N GLU A 104 -5.28 14.07 13.69
CA GLU A 104 -4.01 13.90 14.41
C GLU A 104 -3.00 14.98 14.06
N HIS A 105 -2.91 15.36 12.78
CA HIS A 105 -2.03 16.42 12.32
C HIS A 105 -2.41 17.78 12.93
N THR A 106 -3.70 18.11 13.01
CA THR A 106 -4.18 19.34 13.65
C THR A 106 -3.87 19.35 15.15
N VAL A 107 -4.12 18.25 15.85
CA VAL A 107 -3.77 18.10 17.28
C VAL A 107 -2.27 18.22 17.50
N LEU A 108 -1.45 17.57 16.67
CA LEU A 108 0.00 17.64 16.76
C LEU A 108 0.49 19.06 16.51
N ARG A 109 -0.06 19.74 15.49
CA ARG A 109 0.25 21.14 15.21
C ARG A 109 -0.08 22.02 16.41
N GLU A 110 -1.28 21.90 16.99
CA GLU A 110 -1.65 22.66 18.19
C GLU A 110 -0.66 22.43 19.33
N ARG A 111 -0.31 21.17 19.60
CA ARG A 111 0.66 20.80 20.63
C ARG A 111 2.04 21.39 20.38
N LEU A 112 2.52 21.40 19.14
CA LEU A 112 3.82 21.96 18.77
C LEU A 112 3.81 23.49 18.75
N THR A 113 2.69 24.12 18.40
CA THR A 113 2.53 25.58 18.43
C THR A 113 2.32 26.11 19.84
N LYS A 114 1.94 25.25 20.80
CA LYS A 114 1.81 25.63 22.20
C LYS A 114 3.21 26.00 22.73
N PRO A 115 3.44 27.27 23.11
CA PRO A 115 4.76 27.68 23.54
C PRO A 115 5.12 26.98 24.85
N LEU A 116 6.34 26.43 24.93
CA LEU A 116 6.86 25.69 26.10
C LEU A 116 6.95 26.56 27.35
N CYS A 117 7.03 27.88 27.15
CA CYS A 117 7.04 28.92 28.17
C CYS A 117 5.98 29.94 27.78
N GLN A 118 5.36 30.66 28.72
CA GLN A 118 4.60 31.86 28.34
C GLN A 118 5.55 32.77 27.54
N GLN A 119 5.21 33.09 26.29
CA GLN A 119 6.08 33.88 25.40
C GLN A 119 6.44 35.24 26.01
N ASN A 120 5.59 35.72 26.92
CA ASN A 120 5.86 36.87 27.75
C ASN A 120 5.34 36.54 29.16
N LEU A 121 6.23 36.40 30.13
CA LEU A 121 5.80 36.57 31.51
C LEU A 121 5.50 38.08 31.66
N PRO A 122 4.30 38.49 32.11
CA PRO A 122 4.03 39.89 32.35
C PRO A 122 4.88 40.35 33.53
N ILE A 123 6.08 40.84 33.22
CA ILE A 123 6.98 41.42 34.21
C ILE A 123 6.60 42.89 34.35
N HIS A 124 6.48 43.35 35.59
CA HIS A 124 6.23 44.75 35.90
C HIS A 124 7.43 45.61 35.41
N ALA A 125 7.17 46.78 34.82
CA ALA A 125 8.18 47.52 34.04
C ALA A 125 9.40 47.96 34.88
N ASP A 126 9.19 48.18 36.17
CA ASP A 126 10.21 48.46 37.18
C ASP A 126 11.17 47.27 37.42
N LEU A 127 10.71 46.04 37.19
CA LEU A 127 11.50 44.83 37.38
C LEU A 127 12.31 44.43 36.13
N HIS A 128 12.05 45.05 34.96
CA HIS A 128 12.70 44.67 33.70
C HIS A 128 14.22 44.78 33.76
N ARG A 129 14.75 45.85 34.38
CA ARG A 129 16.20 46.05 34.52
C ARG A 129 16.87 44.89 35.25
N TYR A 130 16.27 44.44 36.35
CA TYR A 130 16.79 43.34 37.15
C TYR A 130 16.70 42.00 36.42
N VAL A 131 15.63 41.77 35.65
CA VAL A 131 15.48 40.54 34.85
C VAL A 131 16.49 40.50 33.70
N VAL A 132 16.76 41.63 33.05
CA VAL A 132 17.77 41.72 31.99
C VAL A 132 19.17 41.46 32.55
N GLU A 133 19.52 42.07 33.69
CA GLU A 133 20.78 41.81 34.39
C GLU A 133 20.90 40.33 34.80
N LEU A 134 19.82 39.74 35.34
CA LEU A 134 19.77 38.32 35.71
C LEU A 134 19.96 37.40 34.49
N MET A 135 19.28 37.66 33.38
CA MET A 135 19.46 36.83 32.18
C MET A 135 20.86 36.97 31.60
N GLY A 136 21.48 38.15 31.68
CA GLY A 136 22.89 38.33 31.35
C GLY A 136 23.80 37.42 32.19
N MET A 137 23.61 37.41 33.51
CA MET A 137 24.36 36.54 34.42
C MET A 137 24.12 35.05 34.16
N VAL A 138 22.88 34.66 33.84
CA VAL A 138 22.53 33.27 33.52
C VAL A 138 23.21 32.80 32.24
N VAL A 139 23.24 33.63 31.20
CA VAL A 139 23.93 33.31 29.94
C VAL A 139 25.43 33.15 30.16
N GLU A 140 26.05 34.08 30.89
CA GLU A 140 27.48 34.01 31.23
C GLU A 140 27.79 32.75 32.05
N PHE A 141 26.94 32.42 33.03
CA PHE A 141 27.08 31.21 33.83
C PHE A 141 27.00 29.93 32.98
N ILE A 142 26.01 29.82 32.08
CA ILE A 142 25.87 28.67 31.18
C ILE A 142 27.12 28.50 30.33
N GLN A 143 27.65 29.60 29.78
CA GLN A 143 28.82 29.56 28.93
C GLN A 143 30.09 29.15 29.72
N ASN A 144 30.24 29.65 30.95
CA ASN A 144 31.34 29.28 31.83
C ASN A 144 31.26 27.79 32.24
N LEU A 145 30.06 27.31 32.53
CA LEU A 145 29.79 25.92 32.87
C LEU A 145 30.14 25.00 31.69
N GLU A 146 29.75 25.36 30.47
CA GLU A 146 30.07 24.57 29.27
C GLU A 146 31.59 24.45 29.05
N VAL A 147 32.32 25.56 29.21
CA VAL A 147 33.79 25.56 29.12
C VAL A 147 34.40 24.65 30.18
N LYS A 148 33.90 24.70 31.43
CA LYS A 148 34.37 23.82 32.51
C LYS A 148 34.06 22.35 32.25
N ILE A 149 32.89 22.03 31.71
CA ILE A 149 32.54 20.65 31.31
C ILE A 149 33.49 20.14 30.23
N LYS A 150 33.76 20.94 29.19
CA LYS A 150 34.71 20.59 28.13
C LYS A 150 36.12 20.39 28.69
N MET A 151 36.55 21.23 29.62
CA MET A 151 37.82 21.08 30.31
C MET A 151 37.90 19.75 31.08
N VAL A 152 36.85 19.40 31.85
CA VAL A 152 36.78 18.12 32.58
C VAL A 152 36.80 16.93 31.62
N GLN A 153 36.12 17.02 30.49
CA GLN A 153 36.14 15.98 29.46
C GLN A 153 37.49 15.83 28.76
N ALA A 154 38.27 16.92 28.67
CA ALA A 154 39.61 16.94 28.11
C ALA A 154 40.69 16.41 29.08
N ILE A 155 40.38 16.24 30.36
CA ILE A 155 41.30 15.60 31.32
C ILE A 155 41.54 14.16 30.82
N PRO A 156 42.80 13.77 30.57
CA PRO A 156 43.11 12.43 30.10
C PRO A 156 42.56 11.40 31.10
N LYS A 157 41.65 10.55 30.64
CA LYS A 157 41.18 9.42 31.44
C LYS A 157 42.40 8.52 31.69
N THR A 158 42.86 8.50 32.94
CA THR A 158 43.97 7.67 33.44
C THR A 158 43.82 6.19 33.12
N GLY A 159 42.64 5.74 32.67
CA GLY A 159 42.35 4.40 32.20
C GLY A 159 43.26 3.88 31.07
N HIS A 160 43.64 4.69 30.08
CA HIS A 160 44.49 4.20 28.98
C HIS A 160 45.95 4.00 29.42
N TYR A 161 46.47 4.88 30.28
CA TYR A 161 47.79 4.69 30.89
C TYR A 161 47.80 3.47 31.82
N TRP A 162 46.71 3.26 32.57
CA TRP A 162 46.56 2.10 33.44
C TRP A 162 46.44 0.77 32.67
N SER A 163 45.71 0.74 31.54
CA SER A 163 45.62 -0.45 30.70
C SER A 163 46.97 -0.82 30.07
N ASN A 164 47.73 0.19 29.62
CA ASN A 164 49.07 -0.03 29.07
C ASN A 164 50.04 -0.55 30.13
N LEU A 165 49.98 0.00 31.35
CA LEU A 165 50.80 -0.45 32.48
C LEU A 165 50.44 -1.88 32.89
N ASN A 166 49.15 -2.21 32.98
CA ASN A 166 48.71 -3.59 33.24
C ASN A 166 49.16 -4.56 32.14
N GLY A 167 49.12 -4.15 30.87
CA GLY A 167 49.66 -4.93 29.76
C GLY A 167 51.17 -5.17 29.87
N ALA A 168 51.93 -4.16 30.29
CA ALA A 168 53.37 -4.32 30.53
C ALA A 168 53.67 -5.24 31.72
N ILE A 169 52.88 -5.17 32.79
CA ILE A 169 53.00 -6.05 33.97
C ILE A 169 52.72 -7.51 33.58
N THR A 170 51.65 -7.78 32.80
CA THR A 170 51.34 -9.15 32.40
C THR A 170 52.41 -9.74 31.48
N GLN A 171 52.98 -8.94 30.59
CA GLN A 171 54.13 -9.35 29.77
C GLN A 171 55.36 -9.67 30.63
N LEU A 172 55.68 -8.83 31.62
CA LEU A 172 56.79 -9.07 32.54
C LEU A 172 56.60 -10.37 33.33
N LEU A 173 55.40 -10.62 33.85
CA LEU A 173 55.07 -11.85 34.55
C LEU A 173 55.24 -13.08 33.66
N ALA A 174 54.79 -13.02 32.40
CA ALA A 174 54.99 -14.10 31.45
C ALA A 174 56.48 -14.40 31.21
N GLN A 175 57.31 -13.36 31.02
CA GLN A 175 58.75 -13.50 30.88
C GLN A 175 59.41 -14.11 32.12
N VAL A 176 59.00 -13.69 33.33
CA VAL A 176 59.49 -14.31 34.59
C VAL A 176 59.17 -15.80 34.63
N THR A 177 57.94 -16.20 34.28
CA THR A 177 57.57 -17.62 34.25
C THR A 177 58.34 -18.42 33.19
N GLU A 178 58.65 -17.81 32.06
CA GLU A 178 59.47 -18.42 31.01
C GLU A 178 60.91 -18.63 31.51
N VAL A 179 61.50 -17.62 32.14
CA VAL A 179 62.83 -17.71 32.77
C VAL A 179 62.85 -18.77 33.87
N GLU A 180 61.83 -18.83 34.73
CA GLU A 180 61.71 -19.88 35.75
C GLU A 180 61.61 -21.28 35.13
N ASN A 181 60.85 -21.44 34.05
CA ASN A 181 60.74 -22.72 33.34
C ASN A 181 62.06 -23.11 32.67
N LEU A 182 62.74 -22.18 32.02
CA LEU A 182 64.07 -22.39 31.44
C LEU A 182 65.08 -22.79 32.53
N TYR A 183 65.05 -22.11 33.68
CA TYR A 183 65.87 -22.45 34.83
C TYR A 183 65.60 -23.88 35.32
N ARG A 184 64.33 -24.28 35.46
CA ARG A 184 63.95 -25.66 35.80
C ARG A 184 64.42 -26.68 34.76
N GLN A 185 64.34 -26.35 33.46
CA GLN A 185 64.84 -27.23 32.39
C GLN A 185 66.36 -27.41 32.44
N VAL A 186 67.12 -26.35 32.70
CA VAL A 186 68.58 -26.41 32.88
C VAL A 186 68.93 -27.28 34.08
N LEU A 187 68.26 -27.11 35.22
CA LEU A 187 68.44 -27.96 36.39
C LEU A 187 68.17 -29.44 36.07
N LYS A 188 67.07 -29.74 35.34
CA LYS A 188 66.74 -31.11 34.93
C LYS A 188 67.79 -31.72 33.98
N ARG A 189 68.35 -30.93 33.06
CA ARG A 189 69.46 -31.36 32.18
C ARG A 189 70.76 -31.59 32.95
N ARG A 190 71.04 -30.79 33.99
CA ARG A 190 72.20 -30.97 34.87
C ARG A 190 72.05 -32.17 35.81
N GLY A 191 70.82 -32.50 36.21
CA GLY A 191 70.48 -33.68 37.01
C GLY A 191 70.42 -35.00 36.23
N HIS A 192 70.57 -34.98 34.90
CA HIS A 192 70.86 -36.19 34.12
C HIS A 192 72.38 -36.26 33.91
N PRO A 193 73.13 -37.03 34.73
CA PRO A 193 74.49 -37.36 34.35
C PRO A 193 74.42 -38.17 33.07
N SER A 194 75.18 -37.75 32.06
CA SER A 194 75.63 -38.62 30.98
C SER A 194 76.35 -39.80 31.64
N THR A 195 75.61 -40.84 32.02
CA THR A 195 76.14 -42.14 32.44
C THR A 195 76.76 -42.78 31.22
N ASN A 196 77.99 -42.39 30.95
CA ASN A 196 78.93 -43.24 30.25
C ASN A 196 80.34 -42.73 30.55
N ILE A 197 81.01 -43.40 31.48
CA ILE A 197 82.34 -44.03 31.30
C ILE A 197 82.94 -44.26 32.69
N LYS A 198 83.29 -45.54 32.91
CA LYS A 198 84.04 -46.16 34.01
C LYS A 198 83.26 -46.47 35.30
N ASP A 199 83.07 -47.76 35.54
CA ASP A 199 84.05 -48.46 36.38
C ASP A 199 84.31 -49.89 35.87
N MET A 200 85.54 -50.08 35.39
CA MET A 200 86.28 -51.33 35.53
C MET A 200 86.86 -51.33 36.95
N SER A 201 86.39 -52.23 37.78
CA SER A 201 87.12 -52.93 38.86
C SER A 201 86.09 -53.91 39.45
N SER A 202 86.18 -55.22 39.35
CA SER A 202 87.30 -56.14 39.06
C SER A 202 87.06 -57.06 37.87
#